data_AF-A0A1G8F1D1-F1
#
_entry.id   AF-A0A1G8F1D1-F1
#
_cell.length_a   1.000
_cell.length_b   1.000
_cell.length_c   1.000
_cell.angle_alpha   90.00
_cell.angle_beta   90.00
_cell.angle_gamma   90.00
#
_symmetry.space_group_name_H-M   'P 1'
#
loop_
_entity.id
_entity.type
_entity.pdbx_description
1 polymer ?
#
loop_
_entity_poly.entity_id
_entity_poly.type
_entity_poly.pdbx_seq_one_letter_code
_entity_poly.pdbx_strand_id
1 'polypeptide(L)'
;MKKLILFIAALLFSTLFYNQTIGLNLFLFSILTVVILFINNKSQFKNRKTQIYTIAYLITGLTIFFHSSTLSVIANLVAFFTLIGQLSETKSSIYVSWLNGLYTTIAGFFHRNFAIVESKTNSEDTKEKIDIDYLHWVKIILIPAVIVITFIALYKEGNPVFSNLIEKIDFGFINIQWILMAGLGYYLFNNIYAPIEVEPATEIDLQTENSLHKTEAFSIPKLKQENQLGVVLITLLNALIVMYLITDITFLTTQQDISASVYSAQVHSGINALIASILIAIMILLYVFRGNLNFYEQNTTLKRLAFTWIILNILLVLSIVFKNAQYIYNFGLTYKRIGVVIYLLLATIGLVTTLLKINSAKNNWFLFRVNTQAAFIILVVSSTINWDYHITNYNFNYAKSMDYNYVIGLSNNNTLLLNEQLDHKDLNRGFTYLIEEKYHGYIDKLKTNNWQELQYDNFKINTK
;
A
#
# COMPACT_ATOMS: atom_id res chain seq x y z
N MET A 1 -20.28 15.65 -22.45
CA MET A 1 -19.37 14.48 -22.54
C MET A 1 -18.83 14.02 -21.18
N LYS A 2 -18.19 14.88 -20.37
CA LYS A 2 -17.60 14.48 -19.07
C LYS A 2 -18.60 13.80 -18.10
N LYS A 3 -19.78 14.37 -17.89
CA LYS A 3 -20.81 13.80 -17.00
C LYS A 3 -21.32 12.41 -17.46
N LEU A 4 -21.42 12.18 -18.77
CA LEU A 4 -21.84 10.88 -19.32
C LEU A 4 -20.80 9.79 -19.04
N ILE A 5 -19.50 10.11 -19.18
CA ILE A 5 -18.41 9.18 -18.90
C ILE A 5 -18.42 8.77 -17.40
N LEU A 6 -18.63 9.73 -16.49
CA LEU A 6 -18.73 9.45 -15.05
C LEU A 6 -19.95 8.59 -14.72
N PHE A 7 -21.07 8.82 -15.39
CA PHE A 7 -22.27 8.00 -15.22
C PHE A 7 -22.05 6.55 -15.69
N ILE A 8 -21.43 6.36 -16.87
CA ILE A 8 -21.06 5.01 -17.36
C ILE A 8 -20.09 4.33 -16.39
N ALA A 9 -19.07 5.05 -15.90
CA ALA A 9 -18.12 4.52 -14.93
C ALA A 9 -18.80 4.10 -13.62
N ALA A 10 -19.81 4.85 -13.16
CA ALA A 10 -20.60 4.53 -11.98
C ALA A 10 -21.42 3.23 -12.14
N LEU A 11 -22.04 3.03 -13.31
CA LEU A 11 -22.74 1.78 -13.61
C LEU A 11 -21.76 0.60 -13.67
N LEU A 12 -20.61 0.78 -14.33
CA LEU A 12 -19.55 -0.23 -14.38
C LEU A 12 -19.05 -0.58 -12.96
N PHE A 13 -18.83 0.41 -12.11
CA PHE A 13 -18.45 0.18 -10.71
C PHE A 13 -19.47 -0.70 -9.98
N SER A 14 -20.76 -0.41 -10.14
CA SER A 14 -21.80 -1.24 -9.54
C SER A 14 -21.80 -2.67 -10.12
N THR A 15 -21.66 -2.84 -11.43
CA THR A 15 -21.55 -4.18 -12.04
C THR A 15 -20.34 -4.98 -11.57
N LEU A 16 -19.25 -4.31 -11.20
CA LEU A 16 -18.01 -4.95 -10.74
C LEU A 16 -18.07 -5.39 -9.27
N PHE A 17 -18.73 -4.61 -8.41
CA PHE A 17 -18.64 -4.82 -6.95
C PHE A 17 -19.97 -5.19 -6.27
N TYR A 18 -21.11 -5.03 -6.92
CA TYR A 18 -22.40 -5.32 -6.30
C TYR A 18 -22.56 -6.82 -5.98
N ASN A 19 -22.65 -7.14 -4.69
CA ASN A 19 -22.73 -8.51 -4.16
C ASN A 19 -21.57 -9.41 -4.62
N GLN A 20 -20.37 -8.82 -4.77
CA GLN A 20 -19.16 -9.52 -5.20
C GLN A 20 -18.05 -9.44 -4.16
N THR A 21 -17.27 -10.50 -4.07
CA THR A 21 -15.99 -10.54 -3.36
C THR A 21 -14.86 -9.97 -4.23
N ILE A 22 -13.67 -9.77 -3.64
CA ILE A 22 -12.52 -9.18 -4.35
C ILE A 22 -11.84 -10.23 -5.22
N GLY A 23 -11.65 -9.89 -6.49
CA GLY A 23 -10.93 -10.70 -7.48
C GLY A 23 -10.60 -9.86 -8.72
N LEU A 24 -10.95 -10.37 -9.91
CA LEU A 24 -10.78 -9.69 -11.19
C LEU A 24 -11.41 -8.29 -11.21
N ASN A 25 -12.53 -8.11 -10.51
CA ASN A 25 -13.25 -6.84 -10.41
C ASN A 25 -12.37 -5.66 -9.97
N LEU A 26 -11.45 -5.86 -9.02
CA LEU A 26 -10.58 -4.81 -8.51
C LEU A 26 -9.48 -4.43 -9.53
N PHE A 27 -9.00 -5.40 -10.31
CA PHE A 27 -8.09 -5.11 -11.42
C PHE A 27 -8.80 -4.34 -12.54
N LEU A 28 -10.01 -4.75 -12.92
CA LEU A 28 -10.83 -4.04 -13.91
C LEU A 28 -11.19 -2.63 -13.44
N PHE A 29 -11.49 -2.46 -12.15
CA PHE A 29 -11.67 -1.16 -11.54
C PHE A 29 -10.41 -0.30 -11.61
N SER A 30 -9.22 -0.90 -11.40
CA SER A 30 -7.95 -0.18 -11.53
C SER A 30 -7.74 0.34 -12.96
N ILE A 31 -8.07 -0.47 -13.97
CA ILE A 31 -8.03 -0.06 -15.39
C ILE A 31 -9.03 1.07 -15.63
N LEU A 32 -10.29 0.90 -15.20
CA LEU A 32 -11.34 1.91 -15.37
C LEU A 32 -10.93 3.25 -14.74
N THR A 33 -10.38 3.21 -13.53
CA THR A 33 -9.87 4.40 -12.82
C THR A 33 -8.79 5.10 -13.63
N VAL A 34 -7.79 4.37 -14.14
CA VAL A 34 -6.72 4.95 -14.98
C VAL A 34 -7.28 5.58 -16.25
N VAL A 35 -8.25 4.95 -16.90
CA VAL A 35 -8.91 5.51 -18.10
C VAL A 35 -9.61 6.83 -17.78
N ILE A 36 -10.37 6.89 -16.68
CA ILE A 36 -11.05 8.12 -16.25
C ILE A 36 -10.04 9.23 -15.94
N LEU A 37 -8.98 8.90 -15.20
CA LEU A 37 -7.94 9.86 -14.86
C LEU A 37 -7.18 10.35 -16.11
N PHE A 38 -6.86 9.45 -17.04
CA PHE A 38 -6.14 9.78 -18.28
C PHE A 38 -6.96 10.70 -19.19
N ILE A 39 -8.25 10.41 -19.40
CA ILE A 39 -9.13 11.24 -20.24
C ILE A 39 -9.21 12.67 -19.72
N ASN A 40 -9.24 12.85 -18.39
CA ASN A 40 -9.41 14.15 -17.76
C ASN A 40 -8.09 14.91 -17.49
N ASN A 41 -6.95 14.22 -17.40
CA ASN A 41 -5.67 14.79 -16.96
C ASN A 41 -4.50 14.48 -17.91
N LYS A 42 -4.74 14.47 -19.23
CA LYS A 42 -3.78 14.04 -20.27
C LYS A 42 -2.39 14.68 -20.15
N SER A 43 -2.32 15.96 -19.79
CA SER A 43 -1.05 16.68 -19.62
C SER A 43 -0.18 16.11 -18.50
N GLN A 44 -0.79 15.75 -17.36
CA GLN A 44 -0.11 15.23 -16.18
C GLN A 44 0.44 13.82 -16.41
N PHE A 45 -0.20 13.03 -17.28
CA PHE A 45 0.28 11.69 -17.69
C PHE A 45 1.53 11.71 -18.57
N LYS A 46 1.97 12.87 -19.07
CA LYS A 46 3.28 13.02 -19.73
C LYS A 46 4.44 12.97 -18.72
N ASN A 47 4.17 13.19 -17.43
CA ASN A 47 5.19 13.14 -16.39
C ASN A 47 5.60 11.69 -16.09
N ARG A 48 6.91 11.43 -16.05
CA ARG A 48 7.48 10.10 -15.78
C ARG A 48 7.06 9.52 -14.44
N LYS A 49 6.93 10.33 -13.38
CA LYS A 49 6.47 9.87 -12.05
C LYS A 49 5.03 9.39 -12.12
N THR A 50 4.15 10.13 -12.80
CA THR A 50 2.75 9.74 -13.01
C THR A 50 2.65 8.41 -13.73
N GLN A 51 3.47 8.19 -14.76
CA GLN A 51 3.53 6.91 -15.47
C GLN A 51 3.98 5.77 -14.55
N ILE A 52 5.01 5.98 -13.74
CA ILE A 52 5.49 4.98 -12.76
C ILE A 52 4.39 4.63 -11.75
N TYR A 53 3.69 5.61 -11.19
CA TYR A 53 2.61 5.34 -10.23
C TYR A 53 1.39 4.71 -10.88
N THR A 54 1.11 5.01 -12.15
CA THR A 54 0.09 4.31 -12.93
C THR A 54 0.43 2.84 -13.09
N ILE A 55 1.69 2.53 -13.45
CA ILE A 55 2.18 1.15 -13.58
C ILE A 55 2.11 0.45 -12.22
N ALA A 56 2.56 1.09 -11.13
CA ALA A 56 2.48 0.52 -9.78
C ALA A 56 1.03 0.20 -9.37
N TYR A 57 0.09 1.11 -9.65
CA TYR A 57 -1.34 0.89 -9.38
C TYR A 57 -1.92 -0.27 -10.19
N LEU A 58 -1.58 -0.39 -11.48
CA LEU A 58 -2.04 -1.51 -12.31
C LEU A 58 -1.40 -2.84 -11.93
N ILE A 59 -0.10 -2.86 -11.60
CA ILE A 59 0.60 -4.07 -11.16
C ILE A 59 -0.02 -4.58 -9.85
N THR A 60 -0.25 -3.70 -8.87
CA THR A 60 -0.89 -4.11 -7.61
C THR A 60 -2.31 -4.64 -7.85
N GLY A 61 -3.09 -4.03 -8.75
CA GLY A 61 -4.40 -4.56 -9.15
C GLY A 61 -4.29 -5.95 -9.79
N LEU A 62 -3.32 -6.14 -10.69
CA LEU A 62 -3.08 -7.42 -11.37
C LEU A 62 -2.66 -8.51 -10.38
N THR A 63 -1.86 -8.17 -9.36
CA THR A 63 -1.41 -9.15 -8.36
C THR A 63 -2.56 -9.71 -7.54
N ILE A 64 -3.62 -8.92 -7.28
CA ILE A 64 -4.82 -9.38 -6.57
C ILE A 64 -5.56 -10.47 -7.36
N PHE A 65 -5.55 -10.38 -8.69
CA PHE A 65 -6.07 -11.43 -9.56
C PHE A 65 -5.24 -12.73 -9.45
N PHE A 66 -3.91 -12.62 -9.34
CA PHE A 66 -3.03 -13.79 -9.22
C PHE A 66 -3.01 -14.42 -7.83
N HIS A 67 -3.02 -13.61 -6.78
CA HIS A 67 -3.03 -14.04 -5.39
C HIS A 67 -3.78 -12.99 -4.58
N SER A 68 -4.96 -13.38 -4.07
CA SER A 68 -5.86 -12.48 -3.34
C SER A 68 -5.37 -12.27 -1.91
N SER A 69 -4.22 -11.62 -1.75
CA SER A 69 -3.61 -11.33 -0.45
C SER A 69 -4.06 -9.97 0.09
N THR A 70 -4.24 -9.88 1.41
CA THR A 70 -4.55 -8.61 2.09
C THR A 70 -3.49 -7.54 1.83
N LEU A 71 -2.22 -7.95 1.73
CA LEU A 71 -1.11 -7.04 1.42
C LEU A 71 -1.26 -6.42 0.03
N SER A 72 -1.68 -7.20 -0.97
CA SER A 72 -1.92 -6.71 -2.33
C SER A 72 -3.08 -5.72 -2.41
N VAL A 73 -4.15 -5.96 -1.64
CA VAL A 73 -5.26 -5.00 -1.50
C VAL A 73 -4.78 -3.69 -0.87
N ILE A 74 -4.02 -3.76 0.24
CA ILE A 74 -3.47 -2.57 0.89
C ILE A 74 -2.54 -1.80 -0.05
N ALA A 75 -1.64 -2.50 -0.74
CA ALA A 75 -0.72 -1.88 -1.69
C ALA A 75 -1.47 -1.21 -2.86
N ASN A 76 -2.54 -1.83 -3.37
CA ASN A 76 -3.38 -1.25 -4.41
C ASN A 76 -4.10 0.02 -3.94
N LEU A 77 -4.63 0.03 -2.71
CA LEU A 77 -5.25 1.23 -2.12
C LEU A 77 -4.23 2.36 -1.92
N VAL A 78 -3.04 2.06 -1.40
CA VAL A 78 -1.98 3.08 -1.26
C VAL A 78 -1.55 3.60 -2.63
N ALA A 79 -1.38 2.73 -3.62
CA ALA A 79 -1.05 3.11 -5.00
C ALA A 79 -2.15 3.95 -5.67
N PHE A 80 -3.43 3.65 -5.38
CA PHE A 80 -4.59 4.44 -5.83
C PHE A 80 -4.51 5.88 -5.30
N PHE A 81 -4.34 6.07 -3.99
CA PHE A 81 -4.19 7.41 -3.42
C PHE A 81 -2.94 8.12 -3.94
N THR A 82 -1.83 7.40 -4.08
CA THR A 82 -0.58 7.94 -4.65
C THR A 82 -0.79 8.49 -6.04
N LEU A 83 -1.45 7.73 -6.92
CA LEU A 83 -1.71 8.14 -8.30
C LEU A 83 -2.63 9.36 -8.36
N ILE A 84 -3.72 9.37 -7.58
CA ILE A 84 -4.65 10.50 -7.56
C ILE A 84 -3.96 11.77 -7.08
N GLY A 85 -3.22 11.74 -5.97
CA GLY A 85 -2.56 12.94 -5.49
C GLY A 85 -1.36 13.37 -6.32
N GLN A 86 -0.68 12.45 -7.01
CA GLN A 86 0.35 12.81 -8.00
C GLN A 86 -0.23 13.57 -9.19
N LEU A 87 -1.51 13.33 -9.53
CA LEU A 87 -2.22 14.08 -10.56
C LEU A 87 -2.70 15.44 -10.08
N SER A 88 -2.87 15.64 -8.76
CA SER A 88 -3.11 16.97 -8.18
C SER A 88 -1.90 17.87 -8.41
N GLU A 89 -0.72 17.49 -7.90
CA GLU A 89 0.54 18.23 -8.10
C GLU A 89 1.69 17.27 -8.40
N THR A 90 2.27 17.37 -9.60
CA THR A 90 3.25 16.39 -10.09
C THR A 90 4.64 16.51 -9.45
N LYS A 91 4.94 17.65 -8.82
CA LYS A 91 6.21 17.92 -8.14
C LYS A 91 6.17 17.59 -6.66
N SER A 92 5.00 17.36 -6.07
CA SER A 92 4.85 17.11 -4.65
C SER A 92 5.58 15.84 -4.21
N SER A 93 5.91 15.79 -2.92
CA SER A 93 6.43 14.60 -2.26
C SER A 93 5.35 13.53 -2.14
N ILE A 94 5.76 12.26 -2.07
CA ILE A 94 4.83 11.12 -2.09
C ILE A 94 3.81 11.14 -0.93
N TYR A 95 4.21 11.59 0.26
CA TYR A 95 3.30 11.69 1.41
C TYR A 95 2.26 12.81 1.24
N VAL A 96 2.62 13.90 0.56
CA VAL A 96 1.65 14.94 0.17
C VAL A 96 0.73 14.41 -0.91
N SER A 97 1.24 13.62 -1.86
CA SER A 97 0.38 12.92 -2.82
C SER A 97 -0.58 11.95 -2.11
N TRP A 98 -0.20 11.30 -1.02
CA TRP A 98 -1.16 10.50 -0.23
C TRP A 98 -2.24 11.35 0.42
N LEU A 99 -1.87 12.49 1.00
CA LEU A 99 -2.82 13.44 1.58
C LEU A 99 -3.78 13.97 0.52
N ASN A 100 -3.26 14.48 -0.60
CA ASN A 100 -4.02 15.00 -1.73
C ASN A 100 -4.93 13.93 -2.34
N GLY A 101 -4.42 12.71 -2.50
CA GLY A 101 -5.18 11.59 -3.05
C GLY A 101 -6.34 11.15 -2.15
N LEU A 102 -6.07 11.00 -0.85
CA LEU A 102 -7.08 10.65 0.14
C LEU A 102 -8.15 11.75 0.23
N TYR A 103 -7.73 13.01 0.35
CA TYR A 103 -8.63 14.15 0.42
C TYR A 103 -9.46 14.28 -0.85
N THR A 104 -8.84 14.17 -2.03
CA THR A 104 -9.54 14.20 -3.32
C THR A 104 -10.60 13.12 -3.39
N THR A 105 -10.29 11.89 -2.96
CA THR A 105 -11.21 10.74 -3.01
C THR A 105 -12.45 10.97 -2.15
N ILE A 106 -12.28 11.62 -1.00
CA ILE A 106 -13.37 11.82 -0.03
C ILE A 106 -14.13 13.12 -0.27
N ALA A 107 -13.43 14.22 -0.55
CA ALA A 107 -13.97 15.58 -0.47
C ALA A 107 -13.79 16.38 -1.77
N GLY A 108 -13.24 15.80 -2.83
CA GLY A 108 -12.98 16.49 -4.09
C GLY A 108 -14.21 17.18 -4.70
N PHE A 109 -15.37 16.52 -4.66
CA PHE A 109 -16.63 17.10 -5.12
C PHE A 109 -17.01 18.35 -4.32
N PHE A 110 -16.98 18.25 -2.99
CA PHE A 110 -17.35 19.34 -2.11
C PHE A 110 -16.38 20.51 -2.27
N HIS A 111 -15.07 20.23 -2.25
CA HIS A 111 -14.05 21.27 -2.36
C HIS A 111 -14.21 22.11 -3.63
N ARG A 112 -14.41 21.47 -4.80
CA ARG A 112 -14.63 22.23 -6.05
C ARG A 112 -15.91 23.04 -6.00
N ASN A 113 -16.99 22.50 -5.43
CA ASN A 113 -18.26 23.22 -5.37
C ASN A 113 -18.20 24.41 -4.41
N PHE A 114 -17.58 24.28 -3.23
CA PHE A 114 -17.44 25.36 -2.25
C PHE A 114 -16.43 26.43 -2.69
N ALA A 115 -15.31 26.05 -3.31
CA ALA A 115 -14.35 27.02 -3.87
C ALA A 115 -14.97 27.86 -5.01
N ILE A 116 -15.89 27.28 -5.79
CA ILE A 116 -16.67 28.02 -6.81
C ILE A 116 -17.66 29.00 -6.15
N VAL A 117 -18.17 28.71 -4.94
CA VAL A 117 -19.07 29.63 -4.22
C VAL A 117 -18.30 30.84 -3.67
N GLU A 118 -17.11 30.64 -3.08
CA GLU A 118 -16.27 31.74 -2.59
C GLU A 118 -15.77 32.65 -3.72
N SER A 119 -15.29 32.08 -4.83
CA SER A 119 -14.81 32.88 -5.98
C SER A 119 -15.92 33.67 -6.67
N LYS A 120 -17.16 33.16 -6.70
CA LYS A 120 -18.34 33.88 -7.20
C LYS A 120 -18.83 35.00 -6.28
N THR A 121 -18.44 34.99 -5.00
CA THR A 121 -18.83 36.06 -4.06
C THR A 121 -17.97 37.31 -4.26
N ASN A 122 -16.80 37.19 -4.92
CA ASN A 122 -15.84 38.27 -5.16
C ASN A 122 -15.78 38.75 -6.63
N SER A 123 -16.61 38.22 -7.53
CA SER A 123 -16.68 38.65 -8.93
C SER A 123 -18.14 38.78 -9.37
N GLU A 124 -18.58 40.01 -9.66
CA GLU A 124 -19.91 40.35 -10.21
C GLU A 124 -20.10 39.89 -11.67
N ASP A 125 -19.60 38.70 -12.04
CA ASP A 125 -19.88 38.12 -13.35
C ASP A 125 -21.03 37.12 -13.26
N THR A 126 -22.18 37.59 -13.74
CA THR A 126 -23.43 36.84 -13.94
C THR A 126 -23.23 35.75 -14.97
N LYS A 127 -22.64 34.62 -14.57
CA LYS A 127 -22.82 33.36 -15.32
C LYS A 127 -24.20 32.82 -14.97
N GLU A 128 -25.13 32.93 -15.92
CA GLU A 128 -26.42 32.26 -15.90
C GLU A 128 -26.26 30.87 -15.26
N LYS A 129 -26.96 30.67 -14.14
CA LYS A 129 -27.21 29.32 -13.65
C LYS A 129 -28.03 28.66 -14.75
N ILE A 130 -27.40 27.80 -15.55
CA ILE A 130 -28.14 26.83 -16.35
C ILE A 130 -28.83 25.93 -15.32
N ASP A 131 -30.05 26.30 -14.95
CA ASP A 131 -30.90 25.50 -14.12
C ASP A 131 -31.23 24.27 -14.95
N ILE A 132 -30.54 23.17 -14.67
CA ILE A 132 -30.80 21.91 -15.35
C ILE A 132 -32.16 21.49 -14.82
N ASP A 133 -33.21 21.71 -15.61
CA ASP A 133 -34.56 21.29 -15.26
C ASP A 133 -34.59 19.75 -15.20
N TYR A 134 -34.36 19.22 -14.00
CA TYR A 134 -34.38 17.79 -13.73
C TYR A 134 -35.73 17.19 -14.10
N LEU A 135 -36.83 17.96 -14.01
CA LEU A 135 -38.16 17.52 -14.41
C LEU A 135 -38.25 17.37 -15.95
N HIS A 136 -37.64 18.28 -16.70
CA HIS A 136 -37.55 18.19 -18.16
C HIS A 136 -36.76 16.96 -18.61
N TRP A 137 -35.59 16.72 -18.02
CA TRP A 137 -34.77 15.52 -18.33
C TRP A 137 -35.46 14.21 -17.92
N VAL A 138 -36.14 14.19 -16.76
CA VAL A 138 -36.96 13.03 -16.35
C VAL A 138 -38.08 12.78 -17.36
N LYS A 139 -38.79 13.83 -17.82
CA LYS A 139 -39.84 13.68 -18.85
C LYS A 139 -39.28 13.17 -20.19
N ILE A 140 -38.14 13.70 -20.63
CA ILE A 140 -37.47 13.29 -21.88
C ILE A 140 -37.04 11.83 -21.86
N ILE A 141 -36.68 11.28 -20.70
CA ILE A 141 -36.26 9.87 -20.59
C ILE A 141 -37.47 8.96 -20.31
N LEU A 142 -38.30 9.32 -19.35
CA LEU A 142 -39.39 8.49 -18.85
C LEU A 142 -40.49 8.32 -19.89
N ILE A 143 -40.91 9.39 -20.58
CA ILE A 143 -42.02 9.32 -21.53
C ILE A 143 -41.68 8.38 -22.71
N PRO A 144 -40.53 8.54 -23.41
CA PRO A 144 -40.14 7.59 -24.44
C PRO A 144 -39.90 6.18 -23.89
N ALA A 145 -39.34 6.03 -22.69
CA ALA A 145 -39.13 4.70 -22.09
C ALA A 145 -40.45 3.96 -21.87
N VAL A 146 -41.48 4.61 -21.31
CA VAL A 146 -42.81 4.02 -21.12
C VAL A 146 -43.42 3.61 -22.46
N ILE A 147 -43.32 4.47 -23.48
CA ILE A 147 -43.82 4.15 -24.83
C ILE A 147 -43.07 2.94 -25.40
N VAL A 148 -41.73 2.94 -25.37
CA VAL A 148 -40.90 1.83 -25.87
C VAL A 148 -41.21 0.52 -25.13
N ILE A 149 -41.32 0.55 -23.80
CA ILE A 149 -41.68 -0.63 -22.99
C ILE A 149 -43.07 -1.15 -23.39
N THR A 150 -44.03 -0.25 -23.63
CA THR A 150 -45.37 -0.62 -24.12
C THR A 150 -45.28 -1.32 -25.47
N PHE A 151 -44.50 -0.78 -26.41
CA PHE A 151 -44.30 -1.42 -27.72
C PHE A 151 -43.53 -2.75 -27.63
N ILE A 152 -42.55 -2.88 -26.73
CA ILE A 152 -41.86 -4.15 -26.46
C ILE A 152 -42.87 -5.19 -25.96
N ALA A 153 -43.78 -4.84 -25.05
CA ALA A 153 -44.83 -5.74 -24.57
C ALA A 153 -45.78 -6.18 -25.70
N LEU A 154 -46.21 -5.24 -26.56
CA LEU A 154 -47.05 -5.56 -27.72
C LEU A 154 -46.34 -6.47 -28.73
N TYR A 155 -45.05 -6.21 -29.00
CA TYR A 155 -44.26 -7.05 -29.91
C TYR A 155 -43.93 -8.42 -29.33
N LYS A 156 -43.82 -8.52 -28.00
CA LYS A 156 -43.68 -9.80 -27.29
C LYS A 156 -44.88 -10.71 -27.58
N GLU A 157 -46.10 -10.19 -27.46
CA GLU A 157 -47.34 -10.93 -27.77
C GLU A 157 -47.45 -11.26 -29.28
N GLY A 158 -47.01 -10.35 -30.14
CA GLY A 158 -47.17 -10.49 -31.59
C GLY A 158 -46.13 -11.38 -32.29
N ASN A 159 -45.00 -11.72 -31.66
CA ASN A 159 -43.92 -12.48 -32.30
C ASN A 159 -43.20 -13.43 -31.32
N PRO A 160 -43.37 -14.76 -31.45
CA PRO A 160 -42.75 -15.74 -30.53
C PRO A 160 -41.21 -15.73 -30.56
N VAL A 161 -40.58 -15.36 -31.69
CA VAL A 161 -39.11 -15.21 -31.77
C VAL A 161 -38.65 -14.00 -30.96
N PHE A 162 -39.37 -12.89 -31.05
CA PHE A 162 -39.08 -11.69 -30.27
C PHE A 162 -39.35 -11.92 -28.78
N SER A 163 -40.41 -12.66 -28.44
CA SER A 163 -40.70 -13.04 -27.05
C SER A 163 -39.56 -13.81 -26.41
N ASN A 164 -39.06 -14.84 -27.10
CA ASN A 164 -37.93 -15.64 -26.63
C ASN A 164 -36.63 -14.82 -26.48
N LEU A 165 -36.47 -13.72 -27.22
CA LEU A 165 -35.32 -12.82 -27.07
C LEU A 165 -35.47 -11.93 -25.83
N ILE A 166 -36.65 -11.34 -25.61
CA ILE A 166 -36.91 -10.47 -24.47
C ILE A 166 -36.91 -11.24 -23.16
N GLU A 167 -37.44 -12.46 -23.13
CA GLU A 167 -37.45 -13.32 -21.93
C GLU A 167 -36.05 -13.76 -21.46
N LYS A 168 -35.05 -13.71 -22.34
CA LYS A 168 -33.65 -13.97 -21.97
C LYS A 168 -32.97 -12.75 -21.34
N ILE A 169 -33.56 -11.56 -21.43
CA ILE A 169 -33.01 -10.34 -20.83
C ILE A 169 -33.48 -10.27 -19.38
N ASP A 170 -32.58 -10.62 -18.46
CA ASP A 170 -32.84 -10.54 -17.02
C ASP A 170 -32.26 -9.24 -16.43
N PHE A 171 -33.13 -8.40 -15.87
CA PHE A 171 -32.76 -7.20 -15.11
C PHE A 171 -32.97 -7.38 -13.60
N GLY A 172 -33.20 -8.60 -13.12
CA GLY A 172 -33.41 -8.92 -11.70
C GLY A 172 -32.24 -8.54 -10.78
N PHE A 173 -31.05 -8.29 -11.35
CA PHE A 173 -29.90 -7.78 -10.62
C PHE A 173 -30.01 -6.28 -10.26
N ILE A 174 -30.86 -5.51 -10.95
CA ILE A 174 -31.05 -4.07 -10.69
C ILE A 174 -32.06 -3.92 -9.55
N ASN A 175 -31.54 -3.79 -8.34
CA ASN A 175 -32.32 -3.46 -7.15
C ASN A 175 -31.82 -2.16 -6.51
N ILE A 176 -32.47 -1.73 -5.42
CA ILE A 176 -32.11 -0.49 -4.73
C ILE A 176 -30.66 -0.50 -4.24
N GLN A 177 -30.14 -1.66 -3.80
CA GLN A 177 -28.76 -1.78 -3.35
C GLN A 177 -27.76 -1.60 -4.50
N TRP A 178 -28.05 -2.16 -5.69
CA TRP A 178 -27.25 -1.96 -6.91
C TRP A 178 -27.25 -0.48 -7.35
N ILE A 179 -28.40 0.20 -7.24
CA ILE A 179 -28.51 1.63 -7.55
C ILE A 179 -27.71 2.47 -6.54
N LEU A 180 -27.78 2.15 -5.24
CA LEU A 180 -26.97 2.81 -4.21
C LEU A 180 -25.48 2.61 -4.45
N MET A 181 -25.06 1.40 -4.85
CA MET A 181 -23.67 1.11 -5.22
C MET A 181 -23.23 1.91 -6.46
N ALA A 182 -24.11 2.07 -7.46
CA ALA A 182 -23.84 2.97 -8.58
C ALA A 182 -23.74 4.44 -8.13
N GLY A 183 -24.57 4.87 -7.17
CA GLY A 183 -24.47 6.19 -6.55
C GLY A 183 -23.12 6.43 -5.86
N LEU A 184 -22.61 5.44 -5.13
CA LEU A 184 -21.27 5.46 -4.53
C LEU A 184 -20.18 5.52 -5.60
N GLY A 185 -20.30 4.73 -6.67
CA GLY A 185 -19.38 4.77 -7.82
C GLY A 185 -19.38 6.15 -8.48
N TYR A 186 -20.55 6.75 -8.67
CA TYR A 186 -20.66 8.11 -9.20
C TYR A 186 -20.01 9.13 -8.27
N TYR A 187 -20.26 9.04 -6.96
CA TYR A 187 -19.62 9.89 -5.96
C TYR A 187 -18.09 9.79 -6.06
N LEU A 188 -17.55 8.57 -6.07
CA LEU A 188 -16.12 8.31 -6.17
C LEU A 188 -15.51 8.90 -7.45
N PHE A 189 -16.05 8.57 -8.63
CA PHE A 189 -15.52 9.07 -9.89
C PHE A 189 -15.68 10.58 -10.03
N ASN A 190 -16.79 11.13 -9.52
CA ASN A 190 -16.98 12.56 -9.45
C ASN A 190 -15.98 13.22 -8.49
N ASN A 191 -15.53 12.57 -7.43
CA ASN A 191 -14.47 13.08 -6.56
C ASN A 191 -13.11 13.11 -7.28
N ILE A 192 -12.72 12.02 -7.95
CA ILE A 192 -11.36 11.82 -8.45
C ILE A 192 -11.08 12.32 -9.88
N TYR A 193 -12.09 12.64 -10.71
CA TYR A 193 -11.85 12.98 -12.13
C TYR A 193 -10.96 14.22 -12.33
N ALA A 194 -11.01 15.17 -11.41
CA ALA A 194 -10.18 16.37 -11.38
C ALA A 194 -9.57 16.49 -9.98
N PRO A 195 -8.42 15.83 -9.76
CA PRO A 195 -7.77 15.81 -8.46
C PRO A 195 -7.41 17.20 -7.94
N ILE A 196 -7.37 17.34 -6.62
CA ILE A 196 -7.25 18.62 -5.92
C ILE A 196 -6.03 18.60 -4.99
N GLU A 197 -5.42 19.77 -4.85
CA GLU A 197 -4.33 20.04 -3.93
C GLU A 197 -4.86 20.45 -2.56
N VAL A 198 -4.26 19.92 -1.50
CA VAL A 198 -4.60 20.32 -0.12
C VAL A 198 -3.63 21.40 0.31
N GLU A 199 -4.15 22.62 0.49
CA GLU A 199 -3.39 23.76 1.00
C GLU A 199 -3.60 24.03 2.49
N PRO A 200 -2.58 24.55 3.22
CA PRO A 200 -1.26 24.98 2.73
C PRO A 200 -0.21 23.85 2.63
N ALA A 201 -0.61 22.58 2.82
CA ALA A 201 0.34 21.47 2.91
C ALA A 201 1.14 21.24 1.61
N THR A 202 0.51 21.45 0.45
CA THR A 202 1.14 21.29 -0.87
C THR A 202 2.13 22.43 -1.12
N GLU A 203 1.75 23.68 -0.87
CA GLU A 203 2.62 24.84 -1.01
C GLU A 203 3.86 24.74 -0.11
N ILE A 204 3.69 24.40 1.17
CA ILE A 204 4.80 24.23 2.12
C ILE A 204 5.78 23.17 1.60
N ASP A 205 5.30 22.05 1.07
CA ASP A 205 6.16 21.00 0.53
C ASP A 205 6.97 21.47 -0.69
N LEU A 206 6.32 22.17 -1.63
CA LEU A 206 6.97 22.68 -2.84
C LEU A 206 8.05 23.72 -2.53
N GLN A 207 7.82 24.57 -1.53
CA GLN A 207 8.77 25.60 -1.10
C GLN A 207 9.91 25.03 -0.23
N THR A 208 9.68 23.89 0.41
CA THR A 208 10.67 23.25 1.28
C THR A 208 11.75 22.55 0.46
N GLU A 209 12.95 23.13 0.41
CA GLU A 209 14.12 22.50 -0.21
C GLU A 209 14.60 21.26 0.56
N ASN A 210 15.60 20.54 0.03
CA ASN A 210 16.22 19.38 0.69
C ASN A 210 17.51 19.72 1.46
N SER A 211 18.09 20.88 1.22
CA SER A 211 19.36 21.29 1.83
C SER A 211 19.09 22.06 3.13
N LEU A 212 19.98 21.92 4.11
CA LEU A 212 20.03 22.85 5.23
C LEU A 212 20.71 24.13 4.79
N HIS A 213 20.24 25.24 5.35
CA HIS A 213 20.87 26.55 5.23
C HIS A 213 21.25 27.04 6.61
N LYS A 214 22.35 27.80 6.69
CA LYS A 214 22.81 28.40 7.93
C LYS A 214 21.85 29.51 8.32
N THR A 215 21.26 29.45 9.52
CA THR A 215 20.43 30.55 10.03
C THR A 215 21.32 31.75 10.37
N GLU A 216 20.85 32.98 10.14
CA GLU A 216 21.64 34.19 10.41
C GLU A 216 21.84 34.45 11.91
N ALA A 217 20.82 34.17 12.74
CA ALA A 217 20.87 34.36 14.18
C ALA A 217 21.20 33.05 14.92
N PHE A 218 22.47 32.82 15.28
CA PHE A 218 22.84 31.72 16.17
C PHE A 218 24.00 32.09 17.11
N SER A 219 23.92 31.58 18.33
CA SER A 219 24.96 31.78 19.34
C SER A 219 26.02 30.69 19.23
N ILE A 220 27.27 31.07 18.93
CA ILE A 220 28.44 30.18 18.90
C ILE A 220 28.63 29.43 20.24
N PRO A 221 28.53 30.07 21.43
CA PRO A 221 28.65 29.36 22.70
C PRO A 221 27.63 28.23 22.87
N LYS A 222 26.36 28.48 22.53
CA LYS A 222 25.29 27.48 22.53
C LYS A 222 25.60 26.30 21.60
N LEU A 223 26.07 26.56 20.38
CA LEU A 223 26.49 25.48 19.46
C LEU A 223 27.66 24.67 20.00
N LYS A 224 28.62 25.31 20.66
CA LYS A 224 29.73 24.62 21.31
C LYS A 224 29.23 23.68 22.40
N GLN A 225 28.28 24.12 23.23
CA GLN A 225 27.66 23.28 24.27
C GLN A 225 26.86 22.11 23.66
N GLU A 226 26.05 22.37 22.63
CA GLU A 226 25.31 21.31 21.91
C GLU A 226 26.27 20.29 21.26
N ASN A 227 27.38 20.75 20.68
CA ASN A 227 28.41 19.88 20.12
C ASN A 227 29.06 19.01 21.20
N GLN A 228 29.43 19.59 22.34
CA GLN A 228 30.02 18.86 23.46
C GLN A 228 29.06 17.78 23.99
N LEU A 229 27.78 18.14 24.21
CA LEU A 229 26.75 17.19 24.61
C LEU A 229 26.60 16.06 23.58
N GLY A 230 26.54 16.40 22.29
CA GLY A 230 26.44 15.43 21.22
C GLY A 230 27.64 14.49 21.17
N VAL A 231 28.86 15.02 21.35
CA VAL A 231 30.09 14.21 21.36
C VAL A 231 30.07 13.22 22.52
N VAL A 232 29.75 13.68 23.73
CA VAL A 232 29.67 12.80 24.92
C VAL A 232 28.60 11.74 24.73
N LEU A 233 27.38 12.14 24.34
CA LEU A 233 26.27 11.22 24.14
C LEU A 233 26.58 10.14 23.09
N ILE A 234 27.03 10.55 21.90
CA ILE A 234 27.30 9.60 20.82
C ILE A 234 28.53 8.73 21.14
N THR A 235 29.51 9.23 21.90
CA THR A 235 30.64 8.41 22.38
C THR A 235 30.15 7.30 23.32
N LEU A 236 29.31 7.64 24.30
CA LEU A 236 28.74 6.66 25.23
C LEU A 236 27.88 5.62 24.50
N LEU A 237 27.07 6.05 23.51
CA LEU A 237 26.25 5.15 22.71
C LEU A 237 27.09 4.24 21.80
N ASN A 238 28.20 4.74 21.23
CA ASN A 238 29.16 3.91 20.50
C ASN A 238 29.79 2.85 21.42
N ALA A 239 30.25 3.24 22.62
CA ALA A 239 30.82 2.29 23.57
C ALA A 239 29.80 1.21 23.96
N LEU A 240 28.55 1.61 24.19
CA LEU A 240 27.47 0.69 24.55
C LEU A 240 27.14 -0.29 23.42
N ILE A 241 27.01 0.17 22.17
CA ILE A 241 26.69 -0.73 21.06
C ILE A 241 27.86 -1.66 20.72
N VAL A 242 29.11 -1.22 20.89
CA VAL A 242 30.29 -2.11 20.76
C VAL A 242 30.22 -3.20 21.83
N MET A 243 30.00 -2.83 23.09
CA MET A 243 29.86 -3.79 24.19
C MET A 243 28.73 -4.79 23.89
N TYR A 244 27.56 -4.29 23.45
CA TYR A 244 26.44 -5.13 23.05
C TYR A 244 26.83 -6.10 21.94
N LEU A 245 27.41 -5.62 20.83
CA LEU A 245 27.81 -6.45 19.69
C LEU A 245 28.82 -7.53 20.09
N ILE A 246 29.79 -7.22 20.96
CA ILE A 246 30.74 -8.20 21.49
C ILE A 246 29.98 -9.29 22.26
N THR A 247 29.14 -8.90 23.22
CA THR A 247 28.35 -9.87 24.01
C THR A 247 27.42 -10.71 23.13
N ASP A 248 26.88 -10.10 22.08
CA ASP A 248 25.95 -10.74 21.16
C ASP A 248 26.64 -11.78 20.29
N ILE A 249 27.81 -11.45 19.73
CA ILE A 249 28.62 -12.39 18.96
C ILE A 249 29.07 -13.54 19.86
N THR A 250 29.55 -13.26 21.08
CA THR A 250 29.92 -14.31 22.04
C THR A 250 28.74 -15.24 22.32
N PHE A 251 27.56 -14.68 22.63
CA PHE A 251 26.33 -15.46 22.85
C PHE A 251 26.00 -16.37 21.66
N LEU A 252 26.09 -15.84 20.42
CA LEU A 252 25.81 -16.60 19.20
C LEU A 252 26.82 -17.71 18.94
N THR A 253 28.09 -17.53 19.32
CA THR A 253 29.14 -18.54 19.12
C THR A 253 29.19 -19.62 20.20
N THR A 254 28.76 -19.32 21.43
CA THR A 254 28.88 -20.24 22.57
C THR A 254 27.68 -21.19 22.71
N GLN A 255 26.51 -20.85 22.17
CA GLN A 255 25.32 -21.68 22.30
C GLN A 255 25.21 -22.75 21.20
N GLN A 256 25.73 -23.94 21.47
CA GLN A 256 25.47 -25.13 20.64
C GLN A 256 24.23 -25.94 21.09
N ASP A 257 23.75 -25.80 22.33
CA ASP A 257 22.74 -26.72 22.91
C ASP A 257 21.64 -26.03 23.75
N ILE A 258 20.99 -24.98 23.23
CA ILE A 258 19.79 -24.43 23.90
C ILE A 258 18.53 -25.09 23.36
N SER A 259 17.67 -25.56 24.28
CA SER A 259 16.34 -26.08 23.93
C SER A 259 15.55 -25.05 23.11
N ALA A 260 14.90 -25.54 22.05
CA ALA A 260 14.18 -24.72 21.07
C ALA A 260 13.18 -23.73 21.71
N SER A 261 12.54 -24.12 22.82
CA SER A 261 11.57 -23.28 23.55
C SER A 261 12.21 -22.06 24.23
N VAL A 262 13.37 -22.22 24.88
CA VAL A 262 14.09 -21.13 25.56
C VAL A 262 14.68 -20.16 24.54
N TYR A 263 15.23 -20.68 23.44
CA TYR A 263 15.75 -19.86 22.35
C TYR A 263 14.63 -19.01 21.71
N SER A 264 13.46 -19.60 21.46
CA SER A 264 12.32 -18.91 20.85
C SER A 264 11.84 -17.70 21.67
N ALA A 265 11.66 -17.86 22.99
CA ALA A 265 11.16 -16.81 23.87
C ALA A 265 12.17 -15.65 24.02
N GLN A 266 13.46 -15.98 24.18
CA GLN A 266 14.52 -14.99 24.34
C GLN A 266 14.80 -14.21 23.05
N VAL A 267 14.67 -14.87 21.89
CA VAL A 267 14.85 -14.23 20.59
C VAL A 267 13.67 -13.33 20.22
N HIS A 268 12.43 -13.71 20.56
CA HIS A 268 11.25 -12.90 20.23
C HIS A 268 11.24 -11.53 20.93
N SER A 269 11.49 -11.49 22.25
CA SER A 269 11.56 -10.22 23.00
C SER A 269 12.83 -9.43 22.64
N GLY A 270 13.94 -10.13 22.43
CA GLY A 270 15.22 -9.53 22.06
C GLY A 270 15.17 -8.81 20.72
N ILE A 271 14.71 -9.47 19.64
CA ILE A 271 14.68 -8.87 18.30
C ILE A 271 13.84 -7.58 18.27
N ASN A 272 12.67 -7.57 18.92
CA ASN A 272 11.80 -6.39 18.94
C ASN A 272 12.45 -5.19 19.65
N ALA A 273 13.15 -5.43 20.76
CA ALA A 273 13.87 -4.38 21.48
C ALA A 273 15.02 -3.78 20.65
N LEU A 274 15.75 -4.62 19.92
CA LEU A 274 16.83 -4.17 19.04
C LEU A 274 16.31 -3.42 17.81
N ILE A 275 15.16 -3.84 17.28
CA ILE A 275 14.43 -3.13 16.24
C ILE A 275 14.03 -1.72 16.70
N ALA A 276 13.50 -1.59 17.93
CA ALA A 276 13.13 -0.31 18.50
C ALA A 276 14.35 0.59 18.76
N SER A 277 15.48 0.01 19.18
CA SER A 277 16.71 0.78 19.44
C SER A 277 17.25 1.45 18.18
N ILE A 278 17.13 0.81 17.00
CA ILE A 278 17.53 1.42 15.73
C ILE A 278 16.67 2.65 15.38
N LEU A 279 15.37 2.63 15.65
CA LEU A 279 14.52 3.81 15.43
C LEU A 279 14.94 4.96 16.34
N ILE A 280 15.16 4.66 17.63
CA ILE A 280 15.63 5.65 18.61
C ILE A 280 16.98 6.20 18.16
N ALA A 281 17.87 5.36 17.62
CA ALA A 281 19.16 5.80 17.09
C ALA A 281 19.01 6.82 15.95
N ILE A 282 18.12 6.54 14.99
CA ILE A 282 17.80 7.49 13.91
C ILE A 282 17.20 8.78 14.48
N MET A 283 16.25 8.71 15.44
CA MET A 283 15.65 9.89 16.06
C MET A 283 16.68 10.78 16.77
N ILE A 284 17.62 10.17 17.51
CA ILE A 284 18.72 10.91 18.17
C ILE A 284 19.59 11.61 17.13
N LEU A 285 19.97 10.94 16.04
CA LEU A 285 20.76 11.56 14.97
C LEU A 285 20.00 12.70 14.27
N LEU A 286 18.71 12.53 14.02
CA LEU A 286 17.86 13.58 13.46
C LEU A 286 17.81 14.80 14.38
N TYR A 287 17.70 14.59 15.69
CA TYR A 287 17.68 15.67 16.68
C TYR A 287 19.03 16.39 16.76
N VAL A 288 20.14 15.66 16.84
CA VAL A 288 21.50 16.24 16.94
C VAL A 288 21.85 17.04 15.68
N PHE A 289 21.59 16.48 14.50
CA PHE A 289 21.93 17.12 13.22
C PHE A 289 20.75 17.89 12.59
N ARG A 290 19.87 18.49 13.39
CA ARG A 290 18.66 19.18 12.90
C ARG A 290 18.91 20.54 12.25
N GLY A 291 20.02 21.21 12.55
CA GLY A 291 20.22 22.61 12.17
C GLY A 291 21.69 23.04 12.13
N ASN A 292 21.99 24.23 12.67
CA ASN A 292 23.28 24.92 12.52
C ASN A 292 24.50 24.16 13.02
N LEU A 293 24.31 23.11 13.84
CA LEU A 293 25.38 22.20 14.26
C LEU A 293 26.10 21.56 13.05
N ASN A 294 25.41 21.36 11.92
CA ASN A 294 26.01 20.84 10.68
C ASN A 294 27.07 21.78 10.06
N PHE A 295 27.00 23.08 10.37
CA PHE A 295 27.88 24.14 9.85
C PHE A 295 28.88 24.65 10.89
N TYR A 296 28.89 24.09 12.11
CA TYR A 296 29.86 24.44 13.14
C TYR A 296 31.25 23.88 12.78
N GLU A 297 32.28 24.73 12.74
CA GLU A 297 33.62 24.37 12.25
C GLU A 297 34.26 23.18 12.98
N GLN A 298 33.99 23.03 14.28
CA GLN A 298 34.56 21.96 15.13
C GLN A 298 33.63 20.74 15.27
N ASN A 299 32.66 20.55 14.38
CA ASN A 299 31.74 19.40 14.41
C ASN A 299 32.33 18.10 13.83
N THR A 300 33.58 18.12 13.36
CA THR A 300 34.20 16.99 12.65
C THR A 300 34.25 15.73 13.50
N THR A 301 34.61 15.84 14.78
CA THR A 301 34.61 14.73 15.74
C THR A 301 33.20 14.15 15.92
N LEU A 302 32.19 15.02 16.06
CA LEU A 302 30.80 14.60 16.21
C LEU A 302 30.30 13.85 14.97
N LYS A 303 30.62 14.34 13.77
CA LYS A 303 30.28 13.67 12.50
C LYS A 303 30.95 12.30 12.39
N ARG A 304 32.24 12.19 12.71
CA ARG A 304 32.97 10.90 12.71
C ARG A 304 32.33 9.90 13.67
N LEU A 305 32.05 10.32 14.91
CA LEU A 305 31.38 9.48 15.92
C LEU A 305 29.98 9.04 15.47
N ALA A 306 29.22 9.92 14.81
CA ALA A 306 27.92 9.59 14.24
C ALA A 306 28.04 8.58 13.08
N PHE A 307 29.02 8.72 12.20
CA PHE A 307 29.28 7.75 11.12
C PHE A 307 29.67 6.39 11.68
N THR A 308 30.58 6.34 12.66
CA THR A 308 30.91 5.10 13.38
C THR A 308 29.66 4.48 13.99
N TRP A 309 28.81 5.28 14.63
CA TRP A 309 27.60 4.78 15.27
C TRP A 309 26.59 4.21 14.25
N ILE A 310 26.43 4.86 13.09
CA ILE A 310 25.59 4.34 12.00
C ILE A 310 26.14 3.01 11.49
N ILE A 311 27.46 2.90 11.28
CA ILE A 311 28.10 1.65 10.84
C ILE A 311 27.87 0.53 11.88
N LEU A 312 28.02 0.83 13.17
CA LEU A 312 27.75 -0.15 14.23
C LEU A 312 26.27 -0.56 14.28
N ASN A 313 25.34 0.35 14.01
CA ASN A 313 23.91 0.01 13.89
C ASN A 313 23.63 -0.86 12.65
N ILE A 314 24.37 -0.68 11.54
CA ILE A 314 24.28 -1.57 10.38
C ILE A 314 24.81 -2.97 10.74
N LEU A 315 25.92 -3.07 11.50
CA LEU A 315 26.41 -4.36 12.01
C LEU A 315 25.39 -5.01 12.96
N LEU A 316 24.72 -4.22 13.80
CA LEU A 316 23.62 -4.70 14.64
C LEU A 316 22.48 -5.27 13.79
N VAL A 317 22.07 -4.59 12.72
CA VAL A 317 21.08 -5.11 11.77
C VAL A 317 21.52 -6.47 11.21
N LEU A 318 22.77 -6.62 10.80
CA LEU A 318 23.30 -7.90 10.29
C LEU A 318 23.23 -9.02 11.34
N SER A 319 23.53 -8.73 12.61
CA SER A 319 23.37 -9.70 13.70
C SER A 319 21.91 -10.14 13.87
N ILE A 320 20.96 -9.20 13.80
CA ILE A 320 19.52 -9.51 13.89
C ILE A 320 19.08 -10.35 12.68
N VAL A 321 19.55 -10.04 11.47
CA VAL A 321 19.28 -10.86 10.27
C VAL A 321 19.77 -12.28 10.47
N PHE A 322 20.99 -12.47 10.99
CA PHE A 322 21.55 -13.79 11.26
C PHE A 322 20.69 -14.57 12.27
N LYS A 323 20.29 -13.94 13.39
CA LYS A 323 19.38 -14.55 14.37
C LYS A 323 18.03 -14.93 13.78
N ASN A 324 17.44 -14.04 12.98
CA ASN A 324 16.16 -14.31 12.33
C ASN A 324 16.29 -15.46 11.31
N ALA A 325 17.41 -15.57 10.61
CA ALA A 325 17.69 -16.69 9.71
C ALA A 325 17.81 -18.02 10.47
N GLN A 326 18.52 -18.06 11.60
CA GLN A 326 18.57 -19.24 12.47
C GLN A 326 17.18 -19.61 13.00
N TYR A 327 16.36 -18.61 13.32
CA TYR A 327 15.01 -18.81 13.79
C TYR A 327 14.08 -19.34 12.68
N ILE A 328 14.23 -18.85 11.45
CA ILE A 328 13.53 -19.36 10.27
C ILE A 328 13.95 -20.81 9.97
N TYR A 329 15.24 -21.13 10.06
CA TYR A 329 15.75 -22.48 9.81
C TYR A 329 15.18 -23.50 10.82
N ASN A 330 15.17 -23.14 12.11
CA ASN A 330 14.74 -24.08 13.16
C ASN A 330 13.22 -24.22 13.28
N PHE A 331 12.46 -23.13 13.08
CA PHE A 331 11.01 -23.07 13.35
C PHE A 331 10.16 -22.71 12.13
N GLY A 332 10.77 -22.65 10.94
CA GLY A 332 10.09 -22.36 9.69
C GLY A 332 9.89 -20.89 9.36
N LEU A 333 9.31 -20.59 8.20
CA LEU A 333 9.04 -19.22 7.75
C LEU A 333 7.65 -18.78 8.23
N THR A 334 7.50 -17.52 8.65
CA THR A 334 6.20 -16.94 9.02
C THR A 334 6.13 -15.48 8.56
N TYR A 335 4.92 -14.93 8.46
CA TYR A 335 4.70 -13.51 8.19
C TYR A 335 5.43 -12.58 9.16
N LYS A 336 5.49 -12.93 10.46
CA LYS A 336 6.23 -12.14 11.46
C LYS A 336 7.72 -12.10 11.13
N ARG A 337 8.32 -13.24 10.75
CA ARG A 337 9.75 -13.35 10.40
C ARG A 337 10.08 -12.65 9.08
N ILE A 338 9.18 -12.68 8.10
CA ILE A 338 9.28 -11.89 6.86
C ILE A 338 9.18 -10.39 7.17
N GLY A 339 8.24 -10.01 8.04
CA GLY A 339 8.06 -8.63 8.50
C GLY A 339 9.32 -8.06 9.15
N VAL A 340 10.04 -8.86 9.95
CA VAL A 340 11.35 -8.50 10.50
C VAL A 340 12.36 -8.20 9.38
N VAL A 341 12.45 -9.04 8.34
CA VAL A 341 13.39 -8.80 7.23
C VAL A 341 13.05 -7.50 6.49
N ILE A 342 11.78 -7.29 6.16
CA ILE A 342 11.31 -6.06 5.49
C ILE A 342 11.60 -4.83 6.36
N TYR A 343 11.34 -4.93 7.65
CA TYR A 343 11.61 -3.87 8.60
C TYR A 343 13.11 -3.53 8.67
N LEU A 344 13.97 -4.54 8.77
CA LEU A 344 15.42 -4.33 8.82
C LEU A 344 15.95 -3.72 7.52
N LEU A 345 15.39 -4.10 6.37
CA LEU A 345 15.70 -3.45 5.09
C LEU A 345 15.34 -1.96 5.12
N LEU A 346 14.14 -1.61 5.58
CA LEU A 346 13.72 -0.21 5.74
C LEU A 346 14.63 0.55 6.73
N ALA A 347 15.00 -0.08 7.84
CA ALA A 347 15.89 0.50 8.84
C ALA A 347 17.29 0.74 8.28
N THR A 348 17.84 -0.19 7.50
CA THR A 348 19.12 -0.01 6.79
C THR A 348 19.04 1.15 5.80
N ILE A 349 17.97 1.25 5.00
CA ILE A 349 17.76 2.40 4.11
C ILE A 349 17.67 3.70 4.91
N GLY A 350 16.97 3.69 6.06
CA GLY A 350 16.90 4.82 6.97
C GLY A 350 18.26 5.25 7.53
N LEU A 351 19.10 4.30 7.93
CA LEU A 351 20.47 4.54 8.40
C LEU A 351 21.36 5.11 7.29
N VAL A 352 21.32 4.53 6.09
CA VAL A 352 22.08 5.00 4.92
C VAL A 352 21.64 6.40 4.50
N THR A 353 20.35 6.68 4.45
CA THR A 353 19.83 8.03 4.14
C THR A 353 20.18 9.04 5.23
N THR A 354 20.25 8.62 6.50
CA THR A 354 20.74 9.46 7.61
C THR A 354 22.23 9.79 7.43
N LEU A 355 23.05 8.84 6.98
CA LEU A 355 24.45 9.07 6.64
C LEU A 355 24.58 10.12 5.53
N LEU A 356 23.83 9.95 4.43
CA LEU A 356 23.80 10.92 3.32
C LEU A 356 23.34 12.31 3.80
N LYS A 357 22.34 12.35 4.69
CA LYS A 357 21.85 13.59 5.28
C LYS A 357 22.95 14.33 6.03
N ILE A 358 23.69 13.64 6.89
CA ILE A 358 24.77 14.25 7.70
C ILE A 358 25.94 14.68 6.80
N ASN A 359 26.32 13.85 5.83
CA ASN A 359 27.44 14.12 4.94
C ASN A 359 27.19 15.33 4.03
N SER A 360 25.99 15.41 3.45
CA SER A 360 25.61 16.45 2.49
C SER A 360 24.77 17.59 3.10
N ALA A 361 24.76 17.71 4.44
CA ALA A 361 24.01 18.71 5.20
C ALA A 361 22.55 18.87 4.70
N LYS A 362 21.84 17.75 4.53
CA LYS A 362 20.43 17.76 4.15
C LYS A 362 19.53 17.94 5.38
N ASN A 363 18.33 18.48 5.15
CA ASN A 363 17.35 18.67 6.21
C ASN A 363 16.57 17.39 6.51
N ASN A 364 15.67 17.43 7.49
CA ASN A 364 14.89 16.26 7.87
C ASN A 364 13.85 15.87 6.78
N TRP A 365 13.38 16.85 6.00
CA TRP A 365 12.42 16.63 4.91
C TRP A 365 13.01 15.77 3.79
N PHE A 366 14.28 15.98 3.43
CA PHE A 366 14.99 15.08 2.51
C PHE A 366 14.87 13.61 2.92
N LEU A 367 15.13 13.32 4.19
CA LEU A 367 15.09 11.95 4.72
C LEU A 367 13.67 11.39 4.69
N PHE A 368 12.68 12.19 5.09
CA PHE A 368 11.28 11.76 5.04
C PHE A 368 10.82 11.46 3.61
N ARG A 369 11.19 12.31 2.63
CA ARG A 369 10.90 12.12 1.20
C ARG A 369 11.49 10.84 0.63
N VAL A 370 12.79 10.59 0.88
CA VAL A 370 13.47 9.40 0.34
C VAL A 370 12.97 8.12 1.01
N ASN A 371 12.82 8.12 2.34
CA ASN A 371 12.41 6.91 3.06
C ASN A 371 10.94 6.54 2.81
N THR A 372 10.04 7.51 2.66
CA THR A 372 8.63 7.22 2.29
C THR A 372 8.52 6.67 0.87
N GLN A 373 9.34 7.16 -0.08
CA GLN A 373 9.44 6.59 -1.42
C GLN A 373 9.97 5.15 -1.39
N ALA A 374 11.03 4.89 -0.62
CA ALA A 374 11.57 3.54 -0.45
C ALA A 374 10.54 2.58 0.17
N ALA A 375 9.81 3.03 1.19
CA ALA A 375 8.72 2.26 1.80
C ALA A 375 7.61 1.94 0.80
N PHE A 376 7.22 2.89 -0.04
CA PHE A 376 6.24 2.66 -1.10
C PHE A 376 6.71 1.62 -2.12
N ILE A 377 7.97 1.72 -2.58
CA ILE A 377 8.54 0.75 -3.52
C ILE A 377 8.55 -0.65 -2.90
N ILE A 378 9.00 -0.77 -1.65
CA ILE A 378 9.03 -2.05 -0.92
C ILE A 378 7.62 -2.61 -0.75
N LEU A 379 6.62 -1.77 -0.45
CA LEU A 379 5.23 -2.19 -0.36
C LEU A 379 4.71 -2.76 -1.69
N VAL A 380 4.93 -2.05 -2.80
CA VAL A 380 4.53 -2.49 -4.14
C VAL A 380 5.23 -3.79 -4.52
N VAL A 381 6.55 -3.88 -4.35
CA VAL A 381 7.31 -5.10 -4.67
C VAL A 381 6.87 -6.27 -3.77
N SER A 382 6.69 -6.04 -2.47
CA SER A 382 6.25 -7.09 -1.55
C SER A 382 4.84 -7.58 -1.89
N SER A 383 3.98 -6.73 -2.42
CA SER A 383 2.64 -7.12 -2.85
C SER A 383 2.61 -7.97 -4.12
N THR A 384 3.69 -8.05 -4.88
CA THR A 384 3.74 -8.91 -6.07
C THR A 384 4.06 -10.37 -5.72
N ILE A 385 4.51 -10.63 -4.49
CA ILE A 385 4.99 -11.94 -4.05
C ILE A 385 3.84 -12.69 -3.35
N ASN A 386 3.58 -13.93 -3.77
CA ASN A 386 2.67 -14.82 -3.04
C ASN A 386 3.38 -15.37 -1.79
N TRP A 387 3.32 -14.60 -0.70
CA TRP A 387 3.97 -14.96 0.56
C TRP A 387 3.45 -16.27 1.15
N ASP A 388 2.15 -16.58 1.04
CA ASP A 388 1.58 -17.83 1.56
C ASP A 388 2.17 -19.06 0.87
N TYR A 389 2.35 -18.99 -0.45
CA TYR A 389 3.04 -20.01 -1.22
C TYR A 389 4.49 -20.19 -0.76
N HIS A 390 5.25 -19.09 -0.67
CA HIS A 390 6.66 -19.16 -0.26
C HIS A 390 6.84 -19.63 1.19
N ILE A 391 5.96 -19.21 2.09
CA ILE A 391 5.92 -19.69 3.47
C ILE A 391 5.70 -21.20 3.45
N THR A 392 4.66 -21.68 2.77
CA THR A 392 4.32 -23.10 2.74
C THR A 392 5.45 -23.93 2.13
N ASN A 393 5.92 -23.54 0.94
CA ASN A 393 7.01 -24.23 0.24
C ASN A 393 8.30 -24.28 1.07
N TYR A 394 8.65 -23.18 1.75
CA TYR A 394 9.84 -23.17 2.60
C TYR A 394 9.69 -24.09 3.80
N ASN A 395 8.55 -24.02 4.49
CA ASN A 395 8.29 -24.82 5.69
C ASN A 395 8.34 -26.33 5.39
N PHE A 396 7.71 -26.76 4.30
CA PHE A 396 7.72 -28.18 3.93
C PHE A 396 9.10 -28.68 3.49
N ASN A 397 9.91 -27.86 2.82
CA ASN A 397 11.17 -28.33 2.22
C ASN A 397 12.43 -28.11 3.08
N TYR A 398 12.46 -27.08 3.92
CA TYR A 398 13.70 -26.64 4.58
C TYR A 398 13.60 -26.48 6.09
N ALA A 399 12.41 -26.32 6.67
CA ALA A 399 12.28 -26.10 8.11
C ALA A 399 12.55 -27.39 8.89
N LYS A 400 13.39 -27.30 9.94
CA LYS A 400 13.67 -28.44 10.83
C LYS A 400 12.44 -28.86 11.65
N SER A 401 11.69 -27.87 12.13
CA SER A 401 10.38 -28.05 12.76
C SER A 401 9.44 -26.98 12.21
N MET A 402 8.23 -27.37 11.84
CA MET A 402 7.21 -26.44 11.36
C MET A 402 5.93 -26.56 12.17
N ASP A 403 5.26 -25.42 12.33
CA ASP A 403 3.93 -25.35 12.92
C ASP A 403 2.89 -25.61 11.82
N TYR A 404 2.39 -26.84 11.76
CA TYR A 404 1.37 -27.26 10.78
C TYR A 404 0.10 -26.41 10.88
N ASN A 405 -0.36 -26.08 12.09
CA ASN A 405 -1.58 -25.29 12.28
C ASN A 405 -1.40 -23.88 11.71
N TYR A 406 -0.23 -23.28 11.90
CA TYR A 406 0.09 -21.99 11.30
C TYR A 406 0.05 -22.03 9.77
N VAL A 407 0.70 -23.03 9.16
CA VAL A 407 0.78 -23.15 7.69
C VAL A 407 -0.59 -23.48 7.08
N ILE A 408 -1.37 -24.37 7.70
CA ILE A 408 -2.74 -24.69 7.26
C ILE A 408 -3.66 -23.46 7.43
N GLY A 409 -3.48 -22.69 8.50
CA GLY A 409 -4.26 -21.48 8.79
C GLY A 409 -3.94 -20.24 7.96
N LEU A 410 -2.99 -20.31 7.02
CA LEU A 410 -2.73 -19.24 6.05
C LEU A 410 -3.94 -19.02 5.12
N SER A 411 -3.92 -17.96 4.30
CA SER A 411 -5.02 -17.71 3.36
C SER A 411 -5.13 -18.82 2.30
N ASN A 412 -6.15 -18.76 1.45
CA ASN A 412 -6.36 -19.78 0.42
C ASN A 412 -5.27 -19.82 -0.66
N ASN A 413 -4.36 -18.84 -0.71
CA ASN A 413 -3.27 -18.75 -1.67
C ASN A 413 -2.23 -19.90 -1.57
N ASN A 414 -2.23 -20.69 -0.49
CA ASN A 414 -1.39 -21.89 -0.36
C ASN A 414 -2.15 -23.22 -0.52
N THR A 415 -3.46 -23.19 -0.72
CA THR A 415 -4.31 -24.39 -0.61
C THR A 415 -3.96 -25.47 -1.64
N LEU A 416 -3.73 -25.07 -2.89
CA LEU A 416 -3.35 -26.01 -3.94
C LEU A 416 -2.02 -26.70 -3.63
N LEU A 417 -1.03 -25.93 -3.15
CA LEU A 417 0.27 -26.47 -2.74
C LEU A 417 0.13 -27.42 -1.54
N LEU A 418 -0.71 -27.09 -0.54
CA LEU A 418 -0.95 -27.98 0.59
C LEU A 418 -1.52 -29.33 0.15
N ASN A 419 -2.45 -29.32 -0.80
CA ASN A 419 -3.03 -30.55 -1.33
C ASN A 419 -1.97 -31.40 -2.06
N GLU A 420 -1.08 -30.78 -2.84
CA GLU A 420 0.05 -31.49 -3.47
C GLU A 420 1.00 -32.14 -2.45
N GLN A 421 1.14 -31.58 -1.24
CA GLN A 421 1.99 -32.16 -0.20
C GLN A 421 1.41 -33.43 0.44
N LEU A 422 0.09 -33.67 0.32
CA LEU A 422 -0.54 -34.90 0.83
C LEU A 422 0.01 -36.16 0.15
N ASP A 423 0.35 -36.06 -1.13
CA ASP A 423 0.86 -37.19 -1.93
C ASP A 423 2.32 -37.53 -1.62
N HIS A 424 3.05 -36.62 -0.97
CA HIS A 424 4.50 -36.69 -0.84
C HIS A 424 5.00 -36.90 0.59
N LYS A 425 4.15 -36.75 1.61
CA LYS A 425 4.56 -36.86 3.02
C LYS A 425 3.55 -37.63 3.88
N ASP A 426 4.08 -38.48 4.75
CA ASP A 426 3.32 -39.13 5.82
C ASP A 426 2.91 -38.11 6.88
N LEU A 427 1.75 -37.49 6.68
CA LEU A 427 1.14 -36.56 7.62
C LEU A 427 0.22 -37.30 8.60
N ASN A 428 0.09 -36.78 9.82
CA ASN A 428 -0.90 -37.28 10.78
C ASN A 428 -2.31 -37.09 10.20
N ARG A 429 -3.19 -38.09 10.35
CA ARG A 429 -4.60 -38.06 9.91
C ARG A 429 -5.34 -36.76 10.27
N GLY A 430 -5.07 -36.18 11.44
CA GLY A 430 -5.66 -34.90 11.83
C GLY A 430 -5.29 -33.74 10.91
N PHE A 431 -4.02 -33.65 10.50
CA PHE A 431 -3.56 -32.62 9.57
C PHE A 431 -4.01 -32.90 8.13
N THR A 432 -4.06 -34.17 7.72
CA THR A 432 -4.63 -34.56 6.42
C THR A 432 -6.07 -34.08 6.29
N TYR A 433 -6.91 -34.36 7.29
CA TYR A 433 -8.31 -33.91 7.31
C TYR A 433 -8.44 -32.38 7.18
N LEU A 434 -7.63 -31.62 7.93
CA LEU A 434 -7.67 -30.14 7.87
C LEU A 434 -7.24 -29.59 6.51
N ILE A 435 -6.27 -30.23 5.84
CA ILE A 435 -5.83 -29.83 4.50
C ILE A 435 -6.92 -30.15 3.48
N GLU A 436 -7.52 -31.34 3.54
CA GLU A 436 -8.62 -31.76 2.67
C GLU A 436 -9.84 -30.85 2.84
N GLU A 437 -10.24 -30.55 4.08
CA GLU A 437 -11.34 -29.64 4.39
C GLU A 437 -11.10 -28.25 3.78
N LYS A 438 -9.90 -27.69 3.97
CA LYS A 438 -9.51 -26.41 3.37
C LYS A 438 -9.53 -26.47 1.85
N TYR A 439 -9.01 -27.55 1.27
CA TYR A 439 -8.97 -27.76 -0.18
C TYR A 439 -10.38 -27.81 -0.77
N HIS A 440 -11.27 -28.65 -0.24
CA HIS A 440 -12.65 -28.75 -0.71
C HIS A 440 -13.39 -27.43 -0.58
N GLY A 441 -13.29 -26.76 0.58
CA GLY A 441 -13.92 -25.45 0.78
C GLY A 441 -13.41 -24.38 -0.20
N TYR A 442 -12.12 -24.39 -0.54
CA TYR A 442 -11.58 -23.45 -1.53
C TYR A 442 -12.01 -23.80 -2.96
N ILE A 443 -12.01 -25.08 -3.33
CA ILE A 443 -12.46 -25.53 -4.66
C ILE A 443 -13.94 -25.19 -4.87
N ASP A 444 -14.79 -25.40 -3.87
CA ASP A 444 -16.21 -25.05 -3.94
C ASP A 444 -16.41 -23.54 -4.09
N LYS A 445 -15.59 -22.73 -3.40
CA LYS A 445 -15.56 -21.28 -3.62
C LYS A 445 -15.15 -20.94 -5.06
N LEU A 446 -14.08 -21.53 -5.58
CA LEU A 446 -13.63 -21.25 -6.97
C LEU A 446 -14.67 -21.68 -8.02
N LYS A 447 -15.41 -22.77 -7.79
CA LYS A 447 -16.47 -23.23 -8.70
C LYS A 447 -17.71 -22.31 -8.68
N THR A 448 -17.94 -21.62 -7.57
CA THR A 448 -19.08 -20.72 -7.38
C THR A 448 -18.78 -19.26 -7.74
N ASN A 449 -17.50 -18.89 -7.89
CA ASN A 449 -17.10 -17.58 -8.39
C ASN A 449 -17.74 -17.31 -9.75
N ASN A 450 -18.33 -16.12 -9.90
CA ASN A 450 -18.68 -15.60 -11.21
C ASN A 450 -17.47 -14.91 -11.88
N TRP A 451 -17.69 -14.32 -13.06
CA TRP A 451 -16.62 -13.71 -13.84
C TRP A 451 -15.94 -12.53 -13.12
N GLN A 452 -16.65 -11.79 -12.27
CA GLN A 452 -16.11 -10.65 -11.51
C GLN A 452 -15.13 -11.09 -10.42
N GLU A 453 -15.40 -12.23 -9.80
CA GLU A 453 -14.63 -12.77 -8.67
C GLU A 453 -13.49 -13.67 -9.10
N LEU A 454 -13.29 -13.84 -10.42
CA LEU A 454 -12.25 -14.71 -10.95
C LEU A 454 -10.88 -14.36 -10.38
N GLN A 455 -10.15 -15.40 -10.03
CA GLN A 455 -8.76 -15.42 -9.65
C GLN A 455 -8.02 -16.35 -10.60
N TYR A 456 -6.70 -16.24 -10.66
CA TYR A 456 -5.88 -17.10 -11.50
C TYR A 456 -6.08 -18.59 -11.20
N ASP A 457 -6.34 -18.95 -9.94
CA ASP A 457 -6.60 -20.32 -9.52
C ASP A 457 -7.89 -20.92 -10.12
N ASN A 458 -8.89 -20.11 -10.49
CA ASN A 458 -10.09 -20.60 -11.20
C ASN A 458 -9.73 -21.27 -12.54
N PHE A 459 -8.64 -20.84 -13.18
CA PHE A 459 -8.19 -21.41 -14.45
C PHE A 459 -7.43 -22.73 -14.26
N LYS A 460 -6.89 -23.00 -13.06
CA LYS A 460 -6.18 -24.26 -12.76
C LYS A 460 -7.13 -25.42 -12.51
N ILE A 461 -8.33 -25.14 -12.02
CA ILE A 461 -9.34 -26.17 -11.71
C ILE A 461 -10.14 -26.61 -12.94
N ASN A 462 -10.30 -25.75 -13.94
CA ASN A 462 -11.03 -26.06 -15.18
C ASN A 462 -10.20 -26.87 -16.20
N THR A 463 -8.91 -27.09 -15.92
CA THR A 463 -7.97 -27.84 -16.76
C THR A 463 -7.75 -29.29 -16.31
N LYS A 464 -8.48 -29.77 -15.29
CA LYS A 464 -8.58 -31.18 -14.90
C LYS A 464 -10.02 -31.62 -15.04
#